data_AF-A0A377KEV5-F1
#
_entry.id   AF-A0A377KEV5-F1
#
_cell.length_a   1.000
_cell.length_b   1.000
_cell.length_c   1.000
_cell.angle_alpha   90.00
_cell.angle_beta   90.00
_cell.angle_gamma   90.00
#
_symmetry.space_group_name_H-M   'P 1'
#
loop_
_entity.id
_entity.type
_entity.pdbx_description
1 polymer ?
#
loop_
_entity_poly.entity_id
_entity_poly.type
_entity_poly.pdbx_seq_one_letter_code
_entity_poly.pdbx_strand_id
1 'polypeptide(L)'
;MVFCNNANLLNVFVRHIANNQLRSLAEVATVAHQLKLLKDDFFASDQQAVAVADRYPQDVFAEHTHDFCELVIVWRGNGLHVLNDRPYRITRGDLFYIHADDKHSYASVNDLVLQNIIYCPERLKLNLDWQGAIPGFSASAGQPHWRLGSVGMAQARQVIGQLEHESSQHVSFANEMAELLFGQLVMLLNRHRYTQ
;
A
#
# COMPACT_ATOMS: atom_id res chain seq x y z
N MET A 1 -0.15 -3.84 -22.28
CA MET A 1 0.78 -3.26 -21.29
C MET A 1 0.09 -2.01 -20.76
N VAL A 2 -0.84 -2.19 -19.82
CA VAL A 2 -1.56 -1.08 -19.20
C VAL A 2 -0.72 -0.67 -18.00
N PHE A 3 0.02 0.43 -18.15
CA PHE A 3 0.67 1.07 -17.03
C PHE A 3 -0.43 1.63 -16.12
N CYS A 4 -0.51 1.19 -14.86
CA CYS A 4 -1.15 1.98 -13.82
C CYS A 4 -0.23 3.18 -13.57
N ASN A 5 -0.37 4.18 -14.44
CA ASN A 5 0.58 5.27 -14.65
C ASN A 5 0.61 6.22 -13.45
N ASN A 6 1.77 6.86 -13.25
CA ASN A 6 2.01 8.08 -12.47
C ASN A 6 0.95 9.22 -12.61
N ALA A 7 0.00 9.09 -13.54
CA ALA A 7 -1.11 9.99 -13.74
C ALA A 7 -2.07 10.09 -12.53
N ASN A 8 -2.27 9.02 -11.74
CA ASN A 8 -3.16 9.12 -10.56
C ASN A 8 -2.53 9.94 -9.42
N LEU A 9 -1.22 9.83 -9.20
CA LEU A 9 -0.54 10.65 -8.20
C LEU A 9 -0.50 12.13 -8.59
N LEU A 10 -0.25 12.44 -9.87
CA LEU A 10 -0.31 13.81 -10.37
C LEU A 10 -1.74 14.36 -10.28
N ASN A 11 -2.77 13.57 -10.60
CA ASN A 11 -4.17 13.97 -10.50
C ASN A 11 -4.61 14.19 -9.04
N VAL A 12 -4.15 13.38 -8.08
CA VAL A 12 -4.39 13.60 -6.65
C VAL A 12 -3.72 14.88 -6.17
N PHE A 13 -2.46 15.12 -6.55
CA PHE A 13 -1.74 16.35 -6.23
C PHE A 13 -2.40 17.60 -6.87
N VAL A 14 -2.83 17.50 -8.13
CA VAL A 14 -3.51 18.58 -8.86
C VAL A 14 -4.90 18.85 -8.30
N ARG A 15 -5.69 17.82 -7.94
CA ARG A 15 -6.98 17.99 -7.24
C ARG A 15 -6.82 18.65 -5.87
N HIS A 16 -5.78 18.30 -5.12
CA HIS A 16 -5.46 18.93 -3.84
C HIS A 16 -5.07 20.42 -4.01
N ILE A 17 -4.29 20.76 -5.04
CA ILE A 17 -3.96 22.15 -5.37
C ILE A 17 -5.19 22.94 -5.85
N ALA A 18 -6.03 22.34 -6.70
CA ALA A 18 -7.22 22.99 -7.27
C ALA A 18 -8.26 23.34 -6.21
N ASN A 19 -8.46 22.48 -5.20
CA ASN A 19 -9.36 22.76 -4.07
C ASN A 19 -8.83 23.87 -3.12
N ASN A 20 -7.54 24.22 -3.20
CA ASN A 20 -6.90 25.23 -2.35
C ASN A 20 -6.88 26.64 -2.93
N GLN A 21 -7.25 26.87 -4.20
CA GLN A 21 -7.25 28.21 -4.81
C GLN A 21 -8.48 29.08 -4.46
N LEU A 22 -9.42 28.60 -3.64
CA LEU A 22 -10.65 29.30 -3.28
C LEU A 22 -10.69 29.84 -1.83
N ARG A 23 -9.60 29.74 -1.06
CA ARG A 23 -9.55 30.24 0.33
C ARG A 23 -8.55 31.38 0.48
N SER A 24 -8.99 32.42 1.18
CA SER A 24 -8.25 33.68 1.34
C SER A 24 -6.88 33.45 2.01
N LEU A 25 -5.91 34.29 1.67
CA LEU A 25 -4.52 34.27 2.14
C LEU A 25 -4.36 34.27 3.69
N ALA A 26 -5.43 34.53 4.45
CA ALA A 26 -5.43 34.56 5.91
C ALA A 26 -5.75 33.22 6.60
N GLU A 27 -6.33 32.22 5.90
CA GLU A 27 -6.62 30.89 6.47
C GLU A 27 -5.46 29.89 6.33
N VAL A 28 -4.41 30.26 5.59
CA VAL A 28 -3.28 29.38 5.23
C VAL A 28 -2.32 29.11 6.42
N ALA A 29 -2.49 29.81 7.55
CA ALA A 29 -1.51 29.79 8.66
C ALA A 29 -1.75 28.73 9.76
N THR A 30 -2.86 27.97 9.79
CA THR A 30 -3.18 27.12 10.97
C THR A 30 -3.92 25.81 10.72
N VAL A 31 -3.88 25.24 9.52
CA VAL A 31 -4.29 23.83 9.32
C VAL A 31 -3.36 23.20 8.29
N ALA A 32 -2.36 22.45 8.75
CA ALA A 32 -1.69 21.48 7.89
C ALA A 32 -2.77 20.48 7.46
N HIS A 33 -3.29 20.61 6.23
CA HIS A 33 -4.32 19.71 5.73
C HIS A 33 -3.67 18.34 5.59
N GLN A 34 -4.07 17.40 6.45
CA GLN A 34 -3.60 16.02 6.42
C GLN A 34 -3.98 15.41 5.06
N LEU A 35 -2.98 15.00 4.28
CA LEU A 35 -3.21 14.31 3.01
C LEU A 35 -3.84 12.95 3.32
N LYS A 36 -5.01 12.68 2.73
CA LYS A 36 -5.68 11.39 2.83
C LYS A 36 -5.87 10.81 1.44
N LEU A 37 -5.32 9.63 1.20
CA LEU A 37 -5.50 8.89 -0.04
C LEU A 37 -6.84 8.13 0.01
N LEU A 38 -7.63 8.22 -1.06
CA LEU A 38 -8.98 7.68 -1.11
C LEU A 38 -9.04 6.48 -2.06
N LYS A 39 -9.71 5.41 -1.66
CA LYS A 39 -9.84 4.18 -2.47
C LYS A 39 -10.46 4.44 -3.84
N ASP A 40 -11.33 5.44 -3.97
CA ASP A 40 -11.94 5.84 -5.23
C ASP A 40 -10.91 6.33 -6.28
N ASP A 41 -9.73 6.77 -5.84
CA ASP A 41 -8.63 7.20 -6.72
C ASP A 41 -7.60 6.08 -7.00
N PHE A 42 -7.62 4.99 -6.22
CA PHE A 42 -6.58 3.95 -6.23
C PHE A 42 -7.09 2.56 -6.66
N PHE A 43 -8.38 2.31 -6.59
CA PHE A 43 -9.00 1.06 -7.04
C PHE A 43 -9.77 1.29 -8.35
N ALA A 44 -9.76 0.30 -9.25
CA ALA A 44 -10.39 0.40 -10.56
C ALA A 44 -11.92 0.40 -10.52
N SER A 45 -12.53 -0.11 -9.44
CA SER A 45 -13.99 -0.10 -9.23
C SER A 45 -14.37 -0.34 -7.78
N ASP A 46 -15.63 -0.10 -7.44
CA ASP A 46 -16.21 -0.40 -6.12
C ASP A 46 -16.23 -1.89 -5.76
N GLN A 47 -16.11 -2.77 -6.76
CA GLN A 47 -16.07 -4.22 -6.55
C GLN A 47 -14.66 -4.74 -6.29
N GLN A 48 -13.62 -3.96 -6.61
CA GLN A 48 -12.24 -4.39 -6.43
C GLN A 48 -11.85 -4.29 -4.95
N ALA A 49 -11.48 -5.44 -4.37
CA ALA A 49 -11.08 -5.53 -2.97
C ALA A 49 -9.57 -5.37 -2.76
N VAL A 50 -8.75 -5.67 -3.78
CA VAL A 50 -7.29 -5.67 -3.71
C VAL A 50 -6.68 -5.21 -5.04
N ALA A 51 -5.59 -4.45 -4.98
CA ALA A 51 -4.81 -4.04 -6.14
C ALA A 51 -3.31 -3.95 -5.80
N VAL A 52 -2.46 -3.96 -6.85
CA VAL A 52 -1.03 -3.72 -6.72
C VAL A 52 -0.72 -2.29 -7.18
N ALA A 53 -0.19 -1.48 -6.28
CA ALA A 53 0.24 -0.12 -6.54
C ALA A 53 1.78 -0.09 -6.62
N ASP A 54 2.29 -0.10 -7.85
CA ASP A 54 3.73 -0.12 -8.12
C ASP A 54 4.42 1.20 -7.78
N ARG A 55 5.66 1.08 -7.30
CA ARG A 55 6.56 2.19 -6.94
C ARG A 55 7.97 1.88 -7.44
N TYR A 56 8.20 2.14 -8.73
CA TYR A 56 9.47 1.87 -9.41
C TYR A 56 10.10 3.17 -9.97
N PRO A 57 10.98 3.86 -9.21
CA PRO A 57 11.26 3.70 -7.78
C PRO A 57 10.18 4.36 -6.91
N GLN A 58 10.32 4.22 -5.59
CA GLN A 58 9.59 5.05 -4.64
C GLN A 58 10.31 6.39 -4.49
N ASP A 59 9.67 7.46 -4.98
CA ASP A 59 10.11 8.84 -4.71
C ASP A 59 9.79 9.25 -3.26
N VAL A 60 10.30 10.41 -2.85
CA VAL A 60 9.85 11.04 -1.61
C VAL A 60 8.33 11.20 -1.67
N PHE A 61 7.64 10.72 -0.64
CA PHE A 61 6.19 10.79 -0.56
C PHE A 61 5.79 11.39 0.78
N ALA A 62 5.01 12.47 0.72
CA ALA A 62 4.60 13.24 1.88
C ALA A 62 3.81 12.39 2.88
N GLU A 63 3.75 12.85 4.13
CA GLU A 63 2.93 12.20 5.15
C GLU A 63 1.47 12.16 4.74
N HIS A 64 0.85 10.99 4.86
CA HIS A 64 -0.53 10.77 4.50
C HIS A 64 -1.16 9.62 5.31
N THR A 65 -2.48 9.60 5.35
CA THR A 65 -3.32 8.46 5.77
C THR A 65 -4.14 7.94 4.60
N HIS A 66 -4.97 6.91 4.83
CA HIS A 66 -5.79 6.28 3.81
C HIS A 66 -7.22 6.03 4.30
N ASP A 67 -8.12 5.62 3.40
CA ASP A 67 -9.37 4.92 3.75
C ASP A 67 -9.37 3.45 3.28
N PHE A 68 -8.17 2.91 3.03
CA PHE A 68 -7.87 1.53 2.70
C PHE A 68 -6.59 1.09 3.43
N CYS A 69 -6.35 -0.22 3.56
CA CYS A 69 -5.14 -0.74 4.18
C CYS A 69 -4.12 -1.14 3.11
N GLU A 70 -2.85 -1.34 3.51
CA GLU A 70 -1.83 -1.81 2.57
C GLU A 70 -0.75 -2.69 3.18
N LEU A 71 -0.20 -3.58 2.36
CA LEU A 71 1.03 -4.32 2.64
C LEU A 71 2.17 -3.68 1.86
N VAL A 72 3.26 -3.34 2.52
CA VAL A 72 4.46 -2.75 1.88
C VAL A 72 5.58 -3.77 1.87
N ILE A 73 6.13 -4.10 0.70
CA ILE A 73 7.28 -5.01 0.57
C ILE A 73 8.43 -4.31 -0.13
N VAL A 74 9.61 -4.26 0.51
CA VAL A 74 10.81 -3.63 -0.05
C VAL A 74 11.65 -4.66 -0.81
N TRP A 75 11.87 -4.43 -2.10
CA TRP A 75 12.55 -5.36 -3.01
C TRP A 75 14.05 -5.10 -3.13
N ARG A 76 14.46 -3.84 -3.14
CA ARG A 76 15.87 -3.41 -3.20
C ARG A 76 16.03 -1.95 -2.78
N GLY A 77 17.28 -1.48 -2.72
CA GLY A 77 17.60 -0.13 -2.29
C GLY A 77 17.42 0.05 -0.79
N ASN A 78 17.36 1.31 -0.36
CA ASN A 78 17.11 1.67 1.02
C ASN A 78 16.48 3.07 1.13
N GLY A 79 15.87 3.35 2.27
CA GLY A 79 15.31 4.66 2.58
C GLY A 79 14.83 4.77 4.03
N LEU A 80 14.10 5.83 4.31
CA LEU A 80 13.46 6.08 5.59
C LEU A 80 11.94 5.99 5.41
N HIS A 81 11.30 5.08 6.14
CA HIS A 81 9.84 5.00 6.27
C HIS A 81 9.48 5.51 7.67
N VAL A 82 8.77 6.63 7.75
CA VAL A 82 8.25 7.14 9.03
C VAL A 82 6.81 6.69 9.14
N LEU A 83 6.50 5.86 10.14
CA LEU A 83 5.17 5.30 10.38
C LEU A 83 4.73 5.69 11.80
N ASN A 84 3.62 6.42 11.90
CA ASN A 84 3.10 6.95 13.17
C ASN A 84 4.20 7.62 14.02
N ASP A 85 4.90 8.58 13.39
CA ASP A 85 6.04 9.32 13.96
C ASP A 85 7.28 8.47 14.33
N ARG A 86 7.24 7.15 14.10
CA ARG A 86 8.38 6.26 14.34
C ARG A 86 9.21 6.07 13.07
N PRO A 87 10.51 6.39 13.08
CA PRO A 87 11.38 6.20 11.91
C PRO A 87 11.87 4.75 11.79
N TYR A 88 11.78 4.21 10.58
CA TYR A 88 12.32 2.90 10.18
C TYR A 88 13.29 3.06 9.03
N ARG A 89 14.55 2.65 9.22
CA ARG A 89 15.49 2.48 8.12
C ARG A 89 15.11 1.19 7.38
N ILE A 90 14.68 1.32 6.14
CA ILE A 90 14.16 0.20 5.36
C ILE A 90 15.12 -0.19 4.25
N THR A 91 15.12 -1.47 3.92
CA THR A 91 15.93 -2.10 2.89
C THR A 91 15.27 -3.39 2.40
N ARG A 92 15.90 -4.07 1.45
CA ARG A 92 15.40 -5.33 0.89
C ARG A 92 14.94 -6.30 1.98
N GLY A 93 13.75 -6.86 1.79
CA GLY A 93 13.15 -7.87 2.67
C GLY A 93 12.35 -7.30 3.83
N ASP A 94 12.31 -5.98 4.02
CA ASP A 94 11.36 -5.38 4.96
C ASP A 94 9.92 -5.49 4.43
N LEU A 95 9.03 -5.82 5.36
CA LEU A 95 7.59 -5.98 5.18
C LEU A 95 6.87 -5.12 6.21
N PHE A 96 5.90 -4.33 5.79
CA PHE A 96 5.02 -3.59 6.69
C PHE A 96 3.55 -3.94 6.45
N TYR A 97 2.80 -3.97 7.54
CA TYR A 97 1.35 -3.99 7.53
C TYR A 97 0.83 -2.63 7.99
N ILE A 98 0.09 -1.94 7.13
CA ILE A 98 -0.37 -0.57 7.32
C ILE A 98 -1.90 -0.55 7.37
N HIS A 99 -2.45 -0.06 8.47
CA HIS A 99 -3.88 0.19 8.61
C HIS A 99 -4.26 1.54 7.97
N ALA A 100 -5.53 1.72 7.60
CA ALA A 100 -6.01 2.95 6.97
C ALA A 100 -5.70 4.22 7.78
N ASP A 101 -5.87 4.15 9.09
CA ASP A 101 -5.63 5.27 10.01
C ASP A 101 -4.14 5.54 10.30
N ASP A 102 -3.23 4.64 9.88
CA ASP A 102 -1.81 4.87 10.05
C ASP A 102 -1.36 6.03 9.16
N LYS A 103 -0.64 6.98 9.77
CA LYS A 103 0.02 8.06 9.03
C LYS A 103 1.45 7.66 8.70
N HIS A 104 1.86 7.83 7.45
CA HIS A 104 3.24 7.49 7.08
C HIS A 104 3.80 8.27 5.90
N SER A 105 5.13 8.27 5.78
CA SER A 105 5.87 8.94 4.70
C SER A 105 7.15 8.19 4.31
N TYR A 106 7.67 8.47 3.12
CA TYR A 106 8.95 7.97 2.64
C TYR A 106 9.91 9.13 2.35
N ALA A 107 11.13 9.04 2.89
CA ALA A 107 12.18 10.05 2.73
C ALA A 107 13.56 9.40 2.55
N SER A 108 14.56 10.22 2.20
CA SER A 108 15.98 9.80 2.11
C SER A 108 16.19 8.52 1.28
N VAL A 109 15.53 8.45 0.13
CA VAL A 109 15.49 7.26 -0.73
C VAL A 109 16.77 7.12 -1.55
N ASN A 110 17.29 5.89 -1.66
CA ASN A 110 18.44 5.52 -2.48
C ASN A 110 18.13 4.22 -3.23
N ASP A 111 17.76 4.35 -4.51
CA ASP A 111 17.26 3.29 -5.38
C ASP A 111 16.20 2.40 -4.72
N LEU A 112 15.38 3.02 -3.84
CA LEU A 112 14.36 2.34 -3.07
C LEU A 112 13.27 1.84 -4.02
N VAL A 113 13.09 0.53 -4.01
CA VAL A 113 12.04 -0.12 -4.78
C VAL A 113 11.21 -0.98 -3.85
N LEU A 114 9.93 -0.67 -3.82
CA LEU A 114 8.93 -1.34 -3.02
C LEU A 114 7.64 -1.52 -3.83
N GLN A 115 6.73 -2.36 -3.35
CA GLN A 115 5.37 -2.46 -3.87
C GLN A 115 4.39 -2.33 -2.71
N ASN A 116 3.30 -1.60 -2.95
CA ASN A 116 2.16 -1.54 -2.05
C ASN A 116 1.06 -2.45 -2.58
N ILE A 117 0.66 -3.43 -1.80
CA ILE A 117 -0.51 -4.25 -2.06
C ILE A 117 -1.65 -3.65 -1.24
N ILE A 118 -2.46 -2.82 -1.89
CA ILE A 118 -3.55 -2.07 -1.27
C ILE A 118 -4.81 -2.93 -1.24
N TYR A 119 -5.57 -2.87 -0.15
CA TYR A 119 -6.81 -3.64 -0.03
C TYR A 119 -7.85 -2.93 0.85
N CYS A 120 -9.12 -3.20 0.59
CA CYS A 120 -10.26 -2.70 1.36
C CYS A 120 -10.84 -3.86 2.20
N PRO A 121 -10.64 -3.88 3.53
CA PRO A 121 -11.13 -4.95 4.41
C PRO A 121 -12.62 -5.28 4.20
N GLU A 122 -13.46 -4.25 4.01
CA GLU A 122 -14.90 -4.37 3.85
C GLU A 122 -15.35 -4.90 2.48
N ARG A 123 -14.43 -5.01 1.51
CA ARG A 123 -14.71 -5.50 0.16
C ARG A 123 -14.30 -6.97 -0.05
N LEU A 124 -13.53 -7.56 0.87
CA LEU A 124 -13.13 -8.97 0.82
C LEU A 124 -14.34 -9.88 1.05
N LYS A 125 -14.54 -10.86 0.17
CA LYS A 125 -15.70 -11.77 0.15
C LYS A 125 -15.34 -13.21 0.51
N LEU A 126 -14.07 -13.62 0.36
CA LEU A 126 -13.61 -14.94 0.76
C LEU A 126 -13.65 -15.10 2.27
N ASN A 127 -14.08 -16.28 2.72
CA ASN A 127 -14.21 -16.65 4.12
C ASN A 127 -12.89 -17.11 4.75
N LEU A 128 -11.81 -16.37 4.50
CA LEU A 128 -10.53 -16.58 5.18
C LEU A 128 -10.50 -15.83 6.51
N ASP A 129 -9.71 -16.32 7.46
CA ASP A 129 -9.39 -15.58 8.69
C ASP A 129 -8.37 -14.47 8.39
N TRP A 130 -8.83 -13.43 7.71
CA TRP A 130 -8.02 -12.28 7.32
C TRP A 130 -7.41 -11.58 8.52
N GLN A 131 -8.22 -11.37 9.57
CA GLN A 131 -7.78 -10.69 10.79
C GLN A 131 -6.70 -11.48 11.54
N GLY A 132 -6.81 -12.81 11.60
CA GLY A 132 -5.79 -13.66 12.21
C GLY A 132 -4.48 -13.70 11.43
N ALA A 133 -4.53 -13.51 10.10
CA ALA A 133 -3.35 -13.58 9.25
C ALA A 133 -2.67 -12.23 8.99
N ILE A 134 -3.42 -11.12 9.03
CA ILE A 134 -2.96 -9.78 8.68
C ILE A 134 -2.91 -8.90 9.94
N PRO A 135 -1.73 -8.66 10.54
CA PRO A 135 -1.55 -7.58 11.50
C PRO A 135 -2.06 -6.28 10.91
N GLY A 136 -2.72 -5.42 11.68
CA GLY A 136 -3.19 -4.15 11.11
C GLY A 136 -4.53 -4.23 10.38
N PHE A 137 -5.21 -5.39 10.35
CA PHE A 137 -6.45 -5.54 9.56
C PHE A 137 -7.61 -4.65 10.05
N SER A 138 -7.84 -4.59 11.37
CA SER A 138 -8.99 -3.86 11.96
C SER A 138 -8.60 -2.56 12.68
N ALA A 139 -7.31 -2.38 12.98
CA ALA A 139 -6.73 -1.23 13.65
C ALA A 139 -5.20 -1.32 13.48
N SER A 140 -4.48 -0.22 13.74
CA SER A 140 -3.01 -0.16 13.67
C SER A 140 -2.32 -1.35 14.34
N ALA A 141 -1.35 -1.95 13.65
CA ALA A 141 -0.66 -3.14 14.14
C ALA A 141 0.25 -2.81 15.34
N GLY A 142 0.20 -3.62 16.41
CA GLY A 142 1.17 -3.51 17.51
C GLY A 142 2.62 -3.79 17.08
N GLN A 143 2.79 -4.70 16.11
CA GLN A 143 4.05 -4.96 15.42
C GLN A 143 3.84 -4.80 13.90
N PRO A 144 4.02 -3.58 13.34
CA PRO A 144 3.77 -3.33 11.92
C PRO A 144 4.93 -3.82 11.03
N HIS A 145 6.15 -3.88 11.56
CA HIS A 145 7.37 -4.18 10.81
C HIS A 145 7.81 -5.64 10.96
N TRP A 146 8.08 -6.29 9.84
CA TRP A 146 8.55 -7.67 9.75
C TRP A 146 9.62 -7.78 8.68
N ARG A 147 10.26 -8.95 8.59
CA ARG A 147 11.18 -9.28 7.50
C ARG A 147 10.85 -10.60 6.83
N LEU A 148 11.28 -10.70 5.57
CA LEU A 148 11.18 -11.89 4.74
C LEU A 148 12.57 -12.37 4.32
N GLY A 149 12.80 -13.67 4.43
CA GLY A 149 13.98 -14.33 3.88
C GLY A 149 13.87 -14.53 2.36
N SER A 150 14.95 -15.02 1.73
CA SER A 150 15.02 -15.21 0.27
C SER A 150 13.88 -16.05 -0.31
N VAL A 151 13.49 -17.13 0.38
CA VAL A 151 12.39 -18.02 -0.07
C VAL A 151 11.04 -17.29 -0.03
N GLY A 152 10.73 -16.62 1.09
CA GLY A 152 9.50 -15.86 1.24
C GLY A 152 9.40 -14.72 0.22
N MET A 153 10.51 -14.02 -0.03
CA MET A 153 10.59 -12.98 -1.06
C MET A 153 10.35 -13.51 -2.47
N ALA A 154 10.92 -14.67 -2.82
CA ALA A 154 10.74 -15.27 -4.15
C ALA A 154 9.28 -15.66 -4.39
N GLN A 155 8.65 -16.30 -3.39
CA GLN A 155 7.25 -16.71 -3.48
C GLN A 155 6.29 -15.51 -3.50
N ALA A 156 6.52 -14.51 -2.64
CA ALA A 156 5.72 -13.28 -2.64
C ALA A 156 5.78 -12.59 -4.01
N ARG A 157 6.96 -12.48 -4.61
CA ARG A 157 7.14 -11.87 -5.95
C ARG A 157 6.33 -12.58 -7.03
N GLN A 158 6.35 -13.92 -7.03
CA GLN A 158 5.59 -14.69 -8.01
C GLN A 158 4.09 -14.43 -7.90
N VAL A 159 3.55 -14.46 -6.68
CA VAL A 159 2.11 -14.25 -6.45
C VAL A 159 1.71 -12.81 -6.74
N ILE A 160 2.52 -11.83 -6.34
CA ILE A 160 2.23 -10.40 -6.62
C ILE A 160 2.21 -10.13 -8.13
N GLY A 161 3.11 -10.73 -8.92
CA GLY A 161 3.08 -10.57 -10.38
C GLY A 161 1.82 -11.16 -11.03
N GLN A 162 1.26 -12.24 -10.47
CA GLN A 162 -0.04 -12.77 -10.92
C GLN A 162 -1.19 -11.86 -10.48
N LEU A 163 -1.14 -11.36 -9.24
CA LEU A 163 -2.15 -10.46 -8.68
C LEU A 163 -2.23 -9.13 -9.46
N GLU A 164 -1.10 -8.58 -9.88
CA GLU A 164 -1.02 -7.38 -10.71
C GLU A 164 -1.72 -7.60 -12.07
N HIS A 165 -1.52 -8.77 -12.68
CA HIS A 165 -2.16 -9.14 -13.93
C HIS A 165 -3.69 -9.21 -13.82
N GLU A 166 -4.21 -9.82 -12.75
CA GLU A 166 -5.65 -9.98 -12.52
C GLU A 166 -6.31 -8.67 -12.08
N SER A 167 -5.67 -7.92 -11.18
CA SER A 167 -6.21 -6.66 -10.65
C SER A 167 -6.26 -5.52 -11.67
N SER A 168 -5.57 -5.64 -12.80
CA SER A 168 -5.56 -4.65 -13.88
C SER A 168 -6.49 -4.99 -15.06
N GLN A 169 -7.18 -6.13 -15.03
CA GLN A 169 -7.97 -6.64 -16.15
C GLN A 169 -9.48 -6.61 -15.91
N HIS A 170 -10.24 -6.47 -16.99
CA HIS A 170 -11.70 -6.59 -17.01
C HIS A 170 -12.13 -7.93 -17.64
N VAL A 171 -11.52 -9.03 -17.20
CA VAL A 171 -11.89 -10.39 -17.61
C VAL A 171 -12.83 -11.03 -16.60
N SER A 172 -13.60 -12.04 -17.02
CA SER A 172 -14.50 -12.76 -16.13
C SER A 172 -13.74 -13.36 -14.94
N PHE A 173 -14.28 -13.16 -13.74
CA PHE A 173 -13.71 -13.64 -12.47
C PHE A 173 -12.35 -13.04 -12.06
N ALA A 174 -11.92 -11.93 -12.68
CA ALA A 174 -10.66 -11.27 -12.32
C ALA A 174 -10.60 -10.83 -10.84
N ASN A 175 -11.71 -10.29 -10.30
CA ASN A 175 -11.76 -9.85 -8.90
C ASN A 175 -11.67 -11.04 -7.94
N GLU A 176 -12.38 -12.12 -8.23
CA GLU A 176 -12.34 -13.37 -7.45
C GLU A 176 -10.95 -14.01 -7.50
N MET A 177 -10.31 -14.02 -8.68
CA MET A 177 -8.94 -14.52 -8.82
C MET A 177 -7.94 -13.65 -8.08
N ALA A 178 -8.08 -12.32 -8.16
CA ALA A 178 -7.26 -11.38 -7.40
C ALA A 178 -7.40 -11.62 -5.89
N GLU A 179 -8.62 -11.87 -5.39
CA GLU A 179 -8.83 -12.17 -3.98
C GLU A 179 -8.21 -13.51 -3.55
N LEU A 180 -8.28 -14.55 -4.39
CA LEU A 180 -7.62 -15.84 -4.14
C LEU A 180 -6.09 -15.69 -4.07
N LEU A 181 -5.51 -14.95 -5.02
CA LEU A 181 -4.07 -14.66 -5.05
C LEU A 181 -3.65 -13.83 -3.84
N PHE A 182 -4.47 -12.85 -3.43
CA PHE A 182 -4.23 -12.09 -2.21
C PHE A 182 -4.29 -12.98 -0.96
N GLY A 183 -5.25 -13.89 -0.87
CA GLY A 183 -5.32 -14.92 0.18
C GLY A 183 -4.04 -15.77 0.23
N GLN A 184 -3.58 -16.25 -0.93
CA GLN A 184 -2.33 -17.00 -1.04
C GLN A 184 -1.12 -16.16 -0.57
N LEU A 185 -1.01 -14.91 -1.01
CA LEU A 185 0.05 -13.98 -0.61
C LEU A 185 0.06 -13.82 0.92
N VAL A 186 -1.08 -13.50 1.52
CA VAL A 186 -1.21 -13.29 2.96
C VAL A 186 -0.78 -14.53 3.74
N MET A 187 -1.17 -15.73 3.32
CA MET A 187 -0.74 -16.98 3.96
C MET A 187 0.78 -17.21 3.82
N LEU A 188 1.36 -16.90 2.66
CA LEU A 188 2.81 -16.99 2.44
C LEU A 188 3.58 -16.00 3.32
N LEU A 189 3.10 -14.76 3.42
CA LEU A 189 3.70 -13.75 4.30
C LEU A 189 3.61 -14.19 5.76
N ASN A 190 2.46 -14.69 6.22
CA ASN A 190 2.31 -15.22 7.57
C ASN A 190 3.26 -16.40 7.85
N ARG A 191 3.49 -17.28 6.86
CA ARG A 191 4.41 -18.42 6.97
C ARG A 191 5.88 -17.99 7.07
N HIS A 192 6.28 -16.94 6.36
CA HIS A 192 7.69 -16.59 6.17
C HIS A 192 8.16 -15.36 6.93
N ARG A 193 7.24 -14.53 7.46
CA ARG A 193 7.60 -13.34 8.21
C ARG A 193 8.25 -13.68 9.54
N TYR A 194 9.24 -12.89 9.92
CA TYR A 194 9.86 -12.95 11.24
C TYR A 194 10.19 -11.54 11.74
N THR A 195 10.28 -11.38 13.06
CA THR A 195 10.80 -10.18 13.71
C THR A 195 12.32 -10.31 13.88
N GLN A 196 13.05 -9.19 13.85
CA GLN A 196 14.44 -9.18 14.32
C GLN A 196 14.50 -9.12 15.85
#